data_AF-A0A9W6KTN5-F1
#
_entry.id   AF-A0A9W6KTN5-F1
#
_cell.length_a   1.000
_cell.length_b   1.000
_cell.length_c   1.000
_cell.angle_alpha   90.00
_cell.angle_beta   90.00
_cell.angle_gamma   90.00
#
_symmetry.space_group_name_H-M   'P 1'
#
loop_
_entity.id
_entity.type
_entity.pdbx_description
1 polymer ?
#
loop_
_entity_poly.entity_id
_entity_poly.type
_entity_poly.pdbx_seq_one_letter_code
_entity_poly.pdbx_strand_id
1 'polypeptide(L)'
;MTWNPRRTTALHEAGHAVAALHLDIEFSSITIEETDYCHGHISGLRPPDTFRSSIGEPAAELALGHAICAAAGPAAETILWEWDYLATLDNLSEAAVGRVFSDSL
;
A
#
# COMPACT_ATOMS: atom_id res chain seq x y z
N MET A 1 -14.17 2.55 12.95
CA MET A 1 -14.32 1.74 11.72
C MET A 1 -14.12 0.27 12.08
N THR A 2 -14.90 -0.66 11.51
CA THR A 2 -14.66 -2.10 11.65
C THR A 2 -13.55 -2.51 10.69
N TRP A 3 -12.46 -3.08 11.21
CA TRP A 3 -11.36 -3.62 10.41
C TRP A 3 -11.92 -4.61 9.36
N ASN A 4 -11.50 -4.44 8.10
CA ASN A 4 -11.88 -5.32 6.99
C ASN A 4 -10.60 -5.85 6.33
N PRO A 5 -10.25 -7.14 6.55
CA PRO A 5 -9.00 -7.72 6.04
C PRO A 5 -8.92 -7.64 4.52
N ARG A 6 -10.01 -7.91 3.81
CA ARG A 6 -10.04 -7.90 2.35
C ARG A 6 -9.79 -6.50 1.78
N ARG A 7 -10.23 -5.45 2.48
CA ARG A 7 -9.94 -4.05 2.09
C ARG A 7 -8.48 -3.70 2.33
N THR A 8 -7.91 -4.11 3.47
CA THR A 8 -6.49 -3.89 3.78
C THR A 8 -5.60 -4.59 2.76
N THR A 9 -5.86 -5.87 2.46
CA THR A 9 -5.16 -6.63 1.42
C THR A 9 -5.29 -5.96 0.05
N ALA A 10 -6.49 -5.53 -0.35
CA ALA A 10 -6.66 -4.85 -1.63
C ALA A 10 -5.82 -3.57 -1.74
N LEU A 11 -5.69 -2.82 -0.65
CA LEU A 11 -4.84 -1.64 -0.62
C LEU A 11 -3.35 -1.99 -0.63
N HIS A 12 -2.95 -3.03 0.12
CA HIS A 12 -1.59 -3.54 0.13
C HIS A 12 -1.11 -3.88 -1.29
N GLU A 13 -1.89 -4.70 -2.00
CA GLU A 13 -1.54 -5.11 -3.36
C GLU A 13 -1.57 -3.93 -4.34
N ALA A 14 -2.52 -3.00 -4.16
CA ALA A 14 -2.57 -1.78 -4.96
C ALA A 14 -1.31 -0.90 -4.76
N GLY A 15 -0.77 -0.84 -3.53
CA GLY A 15 0.49 -0.15 -3.24
C GLY A 15 1.64 -0.70 -4.06
N HIS A 16 1.79 -2.03 -4.11
CA HIS A 16 2.79 -2.68 -4.96
C HIS A 16 2.60 -2.36 -6.46
N ALA A 17 1.38 -2.46 -6.97
CA ALA A 17 1.10 -2.20 -8.39
C ALA A 17 1.37 -0.75 -8.79
N VAL A 18 0.98 0.22 -7.96
CA VAL A 18 1.23 1.65 -8.23
C VAL A 18 2.73 1.94 -8.27
N ALA A 19 3.51 1.40 -7.32
CA ALA A 19 4.95 1.55 -7.31
C ALA A 19 5.60 0.91 -8.54
N ALA A 20 5.17 -0.30 -8.92
CA ALA A 20 5.68 -0.99 -10.10
C ALA A 20 5.42 -0.19 -11.38
N LEU A 21 4.22 0.38 -11.55
CA LEU A 21 3.89 1.25 -12.69
C LEU A 21 4.74 2.53 -12.74
N HIS A 22 5.08 3.12 -11.59
CA HIS A 22 5.89 4.35 -11.54
C HIS A 22 7.38 4.09 -11.78
N LEU A 23 7.84 2.86 -11.55
CA LEU A 23 9.23 2.45 -11.72
C LEU A 23 9.45 1.69 -13.03
N ASP A 24 8.45 1.67 -13.92
CA ASP A 24 8.44 0.90 -15.16
C ASP A 24 8.78 -0.60 -14.95
N ILE A 25 8.35 -1.17 -13.83
CA ILE A 25 8.51 -2.58 -13.51
C ILE A 25 7.27 -3.34 -13.99
N GLU A 26 7.48 -4.25 -14.94
CA GLU A 26 6.39 -5.05 -15.51
C GLU A 26 5.90 -6.13 -14.55
N PHE A 27 4.57 -6.28 -14.48
CA PHE A 27 3.90 -7.35 -13.75
C PHE A 27 2.78 -7.95 -14.60
N SER A 28 2.48 -9.21 -14.35
CA SER A 28 1.51 -10.01 -15.11
C SER A 28 0.12 -10.02 -14.49
N SER A 29 0.03 -9.97 -13.17
CA SER A 29 -1.25 -10.02 -12.46
C SER A 29 -1.15 -9.44 -11.05
N ILE A 30 -2.30 -9.03 -10.55
CA ILE A 30 -2.55 -8.62 -9.16
C ILE A 30 -3.81 -9.35 -8.68
N THR A 31 -3.77 -9.92 -7.48
CA THR A 31 -4.92 -10.60 -6.88
C THR A 31 -4.97 -10.40 -5.38
N ILE A 32 -6.19 -10.42 -4.84
CA ILE A 32 -6.48 -10.41 -3.40
C ILE A 32 -7.06 -11.77 -2.94
N GLU A 33 -6.96 -12.78 -3.80
CA GLU A 33 -7.40 -14.13 -3.48
C GLU A 33 -6.36 -14.79 -2.56
N GLU A 34 -6.87 -15.30 -1.45
CA GLU A 34 -6.07 -15.91 -0.41
C GLU A 34 -5.59 -17.30 -0.84
N THR A 35 -4.34 -17.60 -0.49
CA THR A 35 -3.71 -18.90 -0.67
C THR A 35 -3.15 -19.37 0.67
N ASP A 36 -2.64 -20.60 0.73
CA ASP A 36 -2.00 -21.13 1.94
C ASP A 36 -0.75 -20.33 2.38
N TYR A 37 -0.22 -19.46 1.51
CA TYR A 37 1.03 -18.75 1.73
C TYR A 37 0.89 -17.22 1.79
N CYS A 38 -0.21 -16.66 1.31
CA CYS A 38 -0.42 -15.21 1.27
C CYS A 38 -1.90 -14.82 1.18
N HIS A 39 -2.24 -13.62 1.64
CA HIS A 39 -3.60 -13.06 1.55
C HIS A 39 -3.90 -12.40 0.20
N GLY A 40 -2.86 -12.08 -0.56
CA GLY A 40 -2.87 -11.48 -1.90
C GLY A 40 -1.47 -11.60 -2.51
N HIS A 41 -1.34 -11.30 -3.80
CA HIS A 41 -0.02 -11.15 -4.40
C HIS A 41 -0.04 -10.37 -5.71
N ILE A 42 1.10 -9.77 -6.03
CA ILE A 42 1.48 -9.28 -7.35
C ILE A 42 2.48 -10.25 -7.98
N SER A 43 2.19 -10.72 -9.20
CA SER A 43 3.12 -11.58 -9.95
C SER A 43 3.91 -10.77 -10.95
N GLY A 44 5.19 -10.52 -10.67
CA GLY A 44 6.10 -9.89 -11.63
C GLY A 44 6.30 -10.75 -12.90
N LEU A 45 6.68 -10.11 -14.01
CA LEU A 45 7.26 -10.88 -15.12
C LEU A 45 8.64 -11.39 -14.71
N ARG A 46 9.06 -12.53 -15.29
CA ARG A 46 10.39 -13.09 -15.06
C ARG A 46 11.43 -11.98 -15.26
N PRO A 47 12.35 -11.75 -14.32
CA PRO A 47 13.43 -10.79 -14.51
C PRO A 47 14.14 -11.07 -15.85
N PRO A 48 14.56 -10.04 -16.61
CA PRO A 48 15.24 -10.26 -17.88
C PRO A 48 16.42 -11.22 -17.71
N ASP A 49 16.74 -12.02 -18.73
CA ASP A 49 17.86 -12.97 -18.68
C ASP A 49 19.22 -12.28 -18.41
N THR A 50 19.27 -10.96 -18.55
CA THR A 50 20.42 -10.10 -18.24
C THR A 50 20.53 -9.71 -16.77
N PHE A 51 19.53 -9.97 -15.92
CA PHE A 51 19.60 -9.64 -14.50
C PHE A 51 20.67 -10.50 -13.82
N ARG A 52 21.76 -9.84 -13.43
CA ARG A 52 22.84 -10.42 -12.64
C ARG A 52 22.95 -9.67 -11.31
N SER A 53 22.95 -10.40 -10.21
CA SER A 53 23.13 -9.87 -8.86
C SER A 53 24.53 -9.28 -8.59
N SER A 54 25.46 -9.41 -9.54
CA SER A 54 26.80 -8.84 -9.48
C SER A 54 26.78 -7.37 -9.90
N ILE A 55 26.77 -6.51 -8.89
CA ILE A 55 26.92 -5.05 -8.82
C ILE A 55 27.55 -4.39 -10.08
N GLY A 56 26.70 -3.90 -10.97
CA GLY A 56 26.94 -2.73 -11.83
C GLY A 56 25.78 -1.76 -11.63
N GLU A 57 25.95 -0.46 -11.94
CA GLU A 57 24.90 0.57 -11.69
C GLU A 57 23.48 0.17 -12.16
N PRO A 58 23.29 -0.42 -13.36
CA PRO A 58 21.96 -0.85 -13.80
C PRO A 58 21.32 -1.94 -12.92
N ALA A 59 22.11 -2.81 -12.30
CA ALA A 59 21.61 -3.85 -11.42
C ALA A 59 21.26 -3.30 -10.02
N ALA A 60 21.97 -2.26 -9.58
CA ALA A 60 21.69 -1.59 -8.31
C ALA A 60 20.40 -0.77 -8.37
N GLU A 61 20.17 -0.04 -9.47
CA GLU A 61 18.92 0.69 -9.70
C GLU A 61 17.72 -0.25 -9.80
N LEU A 62 17.86 -1.37 -10.52
CA LEU A 62 16.80 -2.38 -10.59
C LEU A 62 16.51 -2.98 -9.20
N ALA A 63 17.55 -3.32 -8.44
CA ALA A 63 17.40 -3.84 -7.08
C ALA A 63 16.71 -2.83 -6.15
N LEU A 64 17.05 -1.53 -6.26
CA LEU A 64 16.38 -0.46 -5.54
C LEU A 64 14.91 -0.36 -5.94
N GLY A 65 14.60 -0.42 -7.24
CA GLY A 65 13.23 -0.41 -7.74
C GLY A 65 12.40 -1.55 -7.15
N HIS A 66 12.94 -2.78 -7.15
CA HIS A 66 12.30 -3.92 -6.50
C HIS A 66 12.12 -3.73 -4.98
N ALA A 67 13.09 -3.13 -4.29
CA ALA A 67 12.98 -2.84 -2.87
C ALA A 67 11.88 -1.81 -2.57
N ILE A 68 11.77 -0.76 -3.40
CA ILE A 68 10.71 0.24 -3.31
C ILE A 68 9.34 -0.42 -3.53
N CYS A 69 9.21 -1.25 -4.57
CA CYS A 69 7.98 -2.00 -4.80
C CYS A 69 7.61 -2.85 -3.59
N ALA A 70 8.55 -3.59 -2.99
CA ALA A 70 8.30 -4.42 -1.82
C ALA A 70 7.86 -3.61 -0.58
N ALA A 71 8.35 -2.37 -0.43
CA ALA A 71 7.94 -1.48 0.67
C ALA A 71 6.58 -0.77 0.42
N ALA A 72 6.12 -0.71 -0.83
CA ALA A 72 4.97 0.10 -1.21
C ALA A 72 3.63 -0.40 -0.66
N GLY A 73 3.44 -1.72 -0.54
CA GLY A 73 2.22 -2.30 0.05
C GLY A 73 2.02 -1.88 1.51
N PRO A 74 3.00 -2.13 2.40
CA PRO A 74 2.96 -1.63 3.78
C PRO A 74 2.82 -0.11 3.89
N ALA A 75 3.45 0.65 2.99
CA ALA A 75 3.32 2.11 2.98
C ALA A 75 1.89 2.56 2.64
N ALA A 76 1.23 1.90 1.70
CA ALA A 76 -0.16 2.18 1.34
C ALA A 76 -1.11 1.92 2.53
N GLU A 77 -0.92 0.82 3.25
CA GLU A 77 -1.68 0.54 4.48
C GLU A 77 -1.53 1.64 5.52
N THR A 78 -0.29 2.08 5.75
CA THR A 78 0.03 3.14 6.72
C THR A 78 -0.69 4.44 6.37
N ILE A 79 -0.65 4.85 5.10
CA ILE A 79 -1.33 6.07 4.63
C ILE A 79 -2.85 6.00 4.87
N LEU A 80 -3.47 4.84 4.61
CA LEU A 80 -4.90 4.67 4.89
C LEU A 80 -5.21 4.83 6.38
N TRP A 81 -4.38 4.24 7.25
CA TRP A 81 -4.58 4.32 8.70
C TRP A 81 -4.44 5.76 9.19
N GLU A 82 -3.48 6.51 8.65
CA GLU A 82 -3.29 7.93 8.97
C GLU A 82 -4.48 8.78 8.49
N TRP A 83 -4.97 8.57 7.26
CA TRP A 83 -6.14 9.28 6.75
C TRP A 83 -7.40 8.98 7.56
N ASP A 84 -7.65 7.72 7.91
CA ASP A 84 -8.80 7.34 8.73
C ASP A 84 -8.69 7.92 10.15
N TYR A 85 -7.47 7.98 10.70
CA TYR A 85 -7.21 8.62 11.99
C TYR A 85 -7.54 10.12 11.95
N LEU A 86 -7.05 10.84 10.94
CA LEU A 86 -7.32 12.27 10.76
C LEU A 86 -8.82 12.54 10.54
N ALA A 87 -9.50 11.74 9.70
CA ALA A 87 -10.93 11.86 9.49
C ALA A 87 -11.73 11.60 10.79
N THR A 88 -11.25 10.72 11.66
CA THR A 88 -11.87 10.49 12.97
C THR A 88 -11.69 11.70 13.89
N LEU A 89 -10.52 12.34 13.89
CA LEU A 89 -10.28 13.55 14.67
C LEU A 89 -11.16 14.72 14.23
N ASP A 90 -11.33 14.92 12.92
CA ASP A 90 -12.20 15.98 12.37
C ASP A 90 -13.65 15.78 12.83
N ASN A 91 -14.18 14.56 12.69
CA ASN A 91 -15.55 14.23 13.14
C ASN A 91 -15.73 14.37 14.66
N LEU A 92 -14.71 14.05 15.46
CA LEU A 92 -14.74 14.25 16.91
C LEU A 92 -14.68 15.74 17.28
N SER A 93 -13.95 16.55 16.51
CA SER A 93 -13.89 17.99 16.71
C SER A 93 -15.24 18.66 16.43
N GLU A 94 -15.93 18.26 15.35
CA GLU A 94 -17.27 18.75 15.02
C GLU A 94 -18.31 18.33 16.08
N ALA A 95 -18.25 17.08 16.55
CA ALA A 95 -19.13 16.59 17.60
C ALA A 95 -18.89 17.29 18.96
N ALA A 96 -17.64 17.62 19.28
CA ALA A 96 -17.28 18.37 20.48
C ALA A 96 -17.77 19.82 20.40
N VAL A 97 -17.62 20.47 19.24
CA VAL A 97 -18.14 21.82 18.99
C VAL A 97 -19.67 21.84 19.09
N GLY A 98 -20.37 20.85 18.52
CA GLY A 98 -21.84 20.75 18.59
C GLY A 98 -22.40 20.61 20.01
N ARG A 99 -21.70 19.94 20.93
CA ARG A 99 -22.12 19.81 22.34
C ARG A 99 -21.93 21.08 23.16
N VAL A 100 -20.87 21.85 22.90
CA VAL A 100 -20.62 23.11 23.63
C VAL A 100 -21.74 24.12 23.37
N PHE A 101 -22.37 24.09 22.19
CA PHE A 101 -23.48 24.98 21.86
C PHE A 101 -24.87 24.46 22.24
N SER A 102 -25.04 23.16 22.54
CA SER A 102 -26.32 22.61 23.03
C SER A 102 -26.51 22.74 24.54
N ASP A 103 -25.42 22.82 25.30
CA ASP A 103 -25.46 22.96 26.77
C ASP A 103 -25.55 24.43 27.24
N SER A 104 -25.66 25.37 26.29
CA SER A 104 -25.72 26.82 26.54
C SER A 104 -27.11 27.45 26.25
N LEU A 105 -28.16 26.64 26.08
CA LEU A 105 -29.55 27.08 25.85
C LEU A 105 -30.51 26.58 26.95
#